data_AF-A0A523IB69-F1
#
_entry.id   AF-A0A523IB69-F1
#
_cell.length_a   1.000
_cell.length_b   1.000
_cell.length_c   1.000
_cell.angle_alpha   90.00
_cell.angle_beta   90.00
_cell.angle_gamma   90.00
#
_symmetry.space_group_name_H-M   'P 1'
#
loop_
_entity.id
_entity.type
_entity.pdbx_description
1 polymer ?
#
loop_
_entity_poly.entity_id
_entity_poly.type
_entity_poly.pdbx_seq_one_letter_code
_entity_poly.pdbx_strand_id
1 'polypeptide(L)'
;MKTKFKREYKELVKDISEVSAIKLFFLGKVEDFNRVLEQLELTENNYEIFAESDHNEKALDMLMREGRIHDVKMILVDRKEFLKLAQLFERYGFIDDAAHYYGVAGQHEKSAPMFEKIERFGKAGEAYYKTSNYEKALEMYMKTGKNKAKIAQVYEKLGEYTKAAEIWKELGKPRKYQKCMAQLNSMKL
;
A
#
# COMPACT_ATOMS: atom_id res chain seq x y z
N MET A 1 -8.35 -32.45 22.34
CA MET A 1 -7.04 -31.89 21.99
C MET A 1 -6.51 -30.92 23.07
N LYS A 2 -7.17 -29.79 23.35
CA LYS A 2 -6.72 -28.81 24.38
C LYS A 2 -6.49 -29.40 25.78
N THR A 3 -7.31 -30.36 26.22
CA THR A 3 -7.16 -31.02 27.53
C THR A 3 -5.87 -31.83 27.67
N LYS A 4 -5.34 -32.40 26.56
CA LYS A 4 -4.06 -33.11 26.54
C LYS A 4 -2.89 -32.12 26.68
N PHE A 5 -2.91 -31.03 25.92
CA PHE A 5 -1.86 -30.01 25.96
C PHE A 5 -1.78 -29.30 27.32
N LYS A 6 -2.91 -29.08 28.01
CA LYS A 6 -2.91 -28.53 29.36
C LYS A 6 -2.10 -29.38 30.36
N ARG A 7 -2.07 -30.71 30.21
CA ARG A 7 -1.29 -31.61 31.07
C ARG A 7 0.21 -31.53 30.78
N GLU A 8 0.57 -31.20 29.54
CA GLU A 8 1.96 -31.09 29.06
C GLU A 8 2.56 -29.69 29.27
N TYR A 9 1.77 -28.70 29.71
CA TYR A 9 2.15 -27.27 29.70
C TYR A 9 3.53 -26.97 30.33
N LYS A 10 3.85 -27.58 31.48
CA LYS A 10 5.14 -27.36 32.16
C LYS A 10 6.35 -27.77 31.32
N GLU A 11 6.20 -28.77 30.47
CA GLU A 11 7.26 -29.23 29.55
C GLU A 11 7.27 -28.39 28.27
N LEU A 12 6.09 -28.01 27.76
CA LEU A 12 5.97 -27.13 26.59
C LEU A 12 6.67 -25.78 26.78
N VAL A 13 6.65 -25.22 27.98
CA VAL A 13 7.33 -23.95 28.28
C VAL A 13 8.86 -24.12 28.27
N LYS A 14 9.40 -25.32 28.50
CA LYS A 14 10.86 -25.54 28.50
C LYS A 14 11.40 -25.95 27.14
N ASP A 15 10.55 -26.54 26.30
CA ASP A 15 10.89 -27.01 24.98
C ASP A 15 10.89 -25.87 23.95
N ILE A 16 12.01 -25.66 23.27
CA ILE A 16 12.13 -24.68 22.19
C ILE A 16 11.99 -25.43 20.85
N SER A 17 10.74 -25.63 20.42
CA SER A 17 10.42 -26.33 19.18
C SER A 17 9.18 -25.75 18.50
N GLU A 18 9.02 -26.00 17.21
CA GLU A 18 7.80 -25.64 16.47
C GLU A 18 6.56 -26.31 17.09
N VAL A 19 6.72 -27.55 17.53
CA VAL A 19 5.63 -28.32 18.17
C VAL A 19 5.19 -27.66 19.47
N SER A 20 6.13 -27.21 20.31
CA SER A 20 5.78 -26.51 21.55
C SER A 20 5.11 -25.17 21.26
N ALA A 21 5.65 -24.39 20.31
CA ALA A 21 5.07 -23.12 19.88
C ALA A 21 3.60 -23.28 19.42
N ILE A 22 3.33 -24.20 18.50
CA ILE A 22 1.97 -24.45 17.97
C ILE A 22 1.02 -24.87 19.10
N LYS A 23 1.46 -25.76 20.00
CA LYS A 23 0.62 -26.19 21.14
C LYS A 23 0.33 -25.03 22.11
N LEU A 24 1.32 -24.18 22.38
CA LEU A 24 1.16 -22.99 23.24
C LEU A 24 0.20 -21.98 22.60
N PHE A 25 0.29 -21.76 21.29
CA PHE A 25 -0.67 -20.95 20.53
C PHE A 25 -2.11 -21.46 20.68
N PHE A 26 -2.35 -22.76 20.47
CA PHE A 26 -3.70 -23.35 20.63
C PHE A 26 -4.23 -23.32 22.07
N LEU A 27 -3.33 -23.27 23.06
CA LEU A 27 -3.67 -23.08 24.47
C LEU A 27 -3.96 -21.61 24.83
N GLY A 28 -3.71 -20.65 23.93
CA GLY A 28 -3.84 -19.22 24.19
C GLY A 28 -2.74 -18.67 25.10
N LYS A 29 -1.59 -19.35 25.19
CA LYS A 29 -0.43 -18.94 25.98
C LYS A 29 0.49 -18.07 25.15
N VAL A 30 0.00 -16.88 24.80
CA VAL A 30 0.63 -15.97 23.83
C VAL A 30 2.03 -15.54 24.25
N GLU A 31 2.24 -15.20 25.53
CA GLU A 31 3.56 -14.82 26.05
C GLU A 31 4.58 -15.95 25.90
N ASP A 32 4.23 -17.17 26.32
CA ASP A 32 5.11 -18.33 26.19
C ASP A 32 5.35 -18.72 24.74
N PHE A 33 4.33 -18.62 23.89
CA PHE A 33 4.42 -18.85 22.45
C PHE A 33 5.44 -17.90 21.81
N ASN A 34 5.32 -16.60 22.07
CA ASN A 34 6.26 -15.61 21.55
C ASN A 34 7.67 -15.77 22.14
N ARG A 35 7.81 -16.18 23.41
CA ARG A 35 9.12 -16.49 24.01
C ARG A 35 9.80 -17.67 23.34
N VAL A 36 9.04 -18.72 22.98
CA VAL A 36 9.59 -19.86 22.22
C VAL A 36 10.07 -19.39 20.85
N LEU A 37 9.24 -18.65 20.11
CA LEU A 37 9.61 -18.15 18.78
C LEU A 37 10.79 -17.20 18.80
N GLU A 38 10.98 -16.42 19.87
CA GLU A 38 12.15 -15.56 20.00
C GLU A 38 13.48 -16.33 19.98
N GLN A 39 13.48 -17.54 20.55
CA GLN A 39 14.66 -18.42 20.67
C GLN A 39 14.76 -19.46 19.55
N LEU A 40 13.67 -19.69 18.82
CA LEU A 40 13.62 -20.64 17.73
C LEU A 40 14.28 -20.05 16.48
N GLU A 41 15.04 -20.87 15.76
CA GLU A 41 15.59 -20.47 14.46
C GLU A 41 14.47 -20.37 13.42
N LEU A 42 14.39 -19.20 12.78
CA LEU A 42 13.50 -18.96 11.66
C LEU A 42 14.07 -19.62 10.40
N THR A 43 13.24 -20.41 9.71
CA THR A 43 13.59 -21.12 8.49
C THR A 43 12.46 -21.04 7.45
N GLU A 44 12.75 -21.43 6.20
CA GLU A 44 11.74 -21.51 5.13
C GLU A 44 10.58 -22.46 5.43
N ASN A 45 10.74 -23.41 6.36
CA ASN A 45 9.70 -24.39 6.70
C ASN A 45 8.78 -23.91 7.84
N ASN A 46 9.19 -22.90 8.61
CA ASN A 46 8.48 -22.47 9.81
C ASN A 46 8.09 -20.99 9.84
N TYR A 47 8.44 -20.22 8.80
CA TYR A 47 8.16 -18.79 8.72
C TYR A 47 6.68 -18.44 8.91
N GLU A 48 5.74 -19.32 8.56
CA GLU A 48 4.30 -19.09 8.73
C GLU A 48 3.95 -18.91 10.21
N ILE A 49 4.54 -19.71 11.10
CA ILE A 49 4.32 -19.61 12.55
C ILE A 49 4.83 -18.26 13.06
N PHE A 50 5.98 -17.81 12.57
CA PHE A 50 6.53 -16.49 12.90
C PHE A 50 5.68 -15.37 12.30
N ALA A 51 5.18 -15.51 11.08
CA ALA A 51 4.34 -14.53 10.42
C ALA A 51 3.03 -14.30 11.19
N GLU A 52 2.46 -15.31 11.85
CA GLU A 52 1.26 -15.21 12.70
C GLU A 52 1.53 -14.71 14.13
N SER A 53 2.79 -14.39 14.46
CA SER A 53 3.23 -13.98 15.80
C SER A 53 3.68 -12.52 15.88
N ASP A 54 4.09 -12.08 17.07
CA ASP A 54 4.73 -10.77 17.26
C ASP A 54 6.11 -10.67 16.57
N HIS A 55 6.67 -11.80 16.15
CA HIS A 55 7.93 -11.90 15.40
C HIS A 55 7.74 -11.85 13.88
N ASN A 56 6.57 -11.44 13.39
CA ASN A 56 6.26 -11.44 11.95
C ASN A 56 7.24 -10.63 11.09
N GLU A 57 7.87 -9.59 11.65
CA GLU A 57 8.86 -8.80 10.92
C GLU A 57 10.08 -9.64 10.53
N LYS A 58 10.51 -10.56 11.40
CA LYS A 58 11.63 -11.47 11.10
C LYS A 58 11.30 -12.35 9.89
N ALA A 59 10.10 -12.94 9.88
CA ALA A 59 9.63 -13.78 8.78
C ALA A 59 9.56 -13.00 7.46
N LEU A 60 8.95 -11.80 7.49
CA LEU A 60 8.79 -10.97 6.31
C LEU A 60 10.15 -10.47 5.77
N ASP A 61 11.07 -10.06 6.65
CA ASP A 61 12.41 -9.64 6.24
C ASP A 61 13.22 -10.81 5.66
N MET A 62 13.12 -12.02 6.22
CA MET A 62 13.76 -13.21 5.65
C MET A 62 13.25 -13.48 4.23
N LEU A 63 11.93 -13.54 4.05
CA LEU A 63 11.31 -13.78 2.73
C LEU A 63 11.73 -12.71 1.71
N MET A 64 11.82 -11.44 2.12
CA MET A 64 12.30 -10.37 1.23
C MET A 64 13.76 -10.58 0.80
N ARG A 65 14.65 -10.98 1.72
CA ARG A 65 16.07 -11.25 1.41
C ARG A 65 16.25 -12.45 0.48
N GLU A 66 15.40 -13.46 0.63
CA GLU A 66 15.37 -14.65 -0.23
C GLU A 66 14.68 -14.38 -1.59
N GLY A 67 14.12 -13.19 -1.79
CA GLY A 67 13.41 -12.84 -3.03
C GLY A 67 12.02 -13.48 -3.15
N ARG A 68 11.48 -14.05 -2.06
CA ARG A 68 10.14 -14.64 -1.95
C ARG A 68 9.04 -13.56 -1.85
N ILE A 69 9.07 -12.62 -2.79
CA ILE A 69 8.20 -11.44 -2.84
C ILE A 69 6.72 -11.84 -2.93
N HIS A 70 6.40 -12.93 -3.63
CA HIS A 70 5.02 -13.40 -3.75
C HIS A 70 4.44 -13.76 -2.37
N ASP A 71 5.20 -14.45 -1.53
CA ASP A 71 4.73 -14.90 -0.21
C ASP A 71 4.49 -13.72 0.72
N VAL A 72 5.40 -12.74 0.69
CA VAL A 72 5.23 -11.47 1.42
C VAL A 72 3.96 -10.74 0.97
N LYS A 73 3.72 -10.64 -0.35
CA LYS A 73 2.49 -10.04 -0.89
C LYS A 73 1.25 -10.81 -0.43
N MET A 74 1.26 -12.14 -0.53
CA MET A 74 0.15 -13.00 -0.10
C MET A 74 -0.21 -12.74 1.37
N ILE A 75 0.79 -12.84 2.27
CA ILE A 75 0.58 -12.68 3.71
C ILE A 75 0.01 -11.30 4.03
N LEU A 76 0.65 -10.23 3.54
CA LEU A 76 0.25 -8.88 3.93
C LEU A 76 -1.00 -8.37 3.22
N VAL A 77 -1.28 -8.82 2.00
CA VAL A 77 -2.51 -8.46 1.28
C VAL A 77 -3.73 -9.17 1.89
N ASP A 78 -3.62 -10.45 2.23
CA ASP A 78 -4.71 -11.19 2.88
C ASP A 78 -5.12 -10.53 4.22
N ARG A 79 -4.12 -10.10 4.98
CA ARG A 79 -4.29 -9.34 6.22
C ARG A 79 -4.66 -7.87 6.04
N LYS A 80 -4.70 -7.38 4.80
CA LYS A 80 -4.95 -5.96 4.44
C LYS A 80 -3.96 -4.97 5.07
N GLU A 81 -2.75 -5.43 5.37
CA GLU A 81 -1.65 -4.63 5.94
C GLU A 81 -0.87 -3.88 4.85
N PHE A 82 -1.58 -3.10 4.02
CA PHE A 82 -1.01 -2.44 2.84
C PHE A 82 0.09 -1.42 3.19
N LEU A 83 -0.04 -0.73 4.33
CA LEU A 83 0.97 0.22 4.78
C LEU A 83 2.31 -0.46 5.09
N LYS A 84 2.25 -1.60 5.79
CA LYS A 84 3.44 -2.40 6.13
C LYS A 84 4.10 -2.96 4.89
N LEU A 85 3.29 -3.47 3.95
CA LEU A 85 3.78 -3.95 2.66
C LEU A 85 4.50 -2.84 1.88
N ALA A 86 3.94 -1.63 1.85
CA ALA A 86 4.56 -0.48 1.21
C ALA A 86 5.90 -0.10 1.84
N GLN A 87 5.96 -0.04 3.18
CA GLN A 87 7.20 0.24 3.93
C GLN A 87 8.27 -0.82 3.69
N LEU A 88 7.87 -2.08 3.60
CA LEU A 88 8.78 -3.18 3.32
C LEU A 88 9.34 -3.08 1.89
N PHE A 89 8.50 -2.81 0.90
CA PHE A 89 8.97 -2.58 -0.47
C PHE A 89 9.88 -1.37 -0.59
N GLU A 90 9.58 -0.28 0.12
CA GLU A 90 10.45 0.90 0.15
C GLU A 90 11.83 0.54 0.72
N ARG A 91 11.87 -0.18 1.85
CA ARG A 91 13.12 -0.61 2.51
C ARG A 91 14.01 -1.44 1.59
N TYR A 92 13.42 -2.33 0.79
CA TYR A 92 14.16 -3.20 -0.14
C TYR A 92 14.30 -2.60 -1.55
N GLY A 93 13.91 -1.35 -1.76
CA GLY A 93 14.13 -0.63 -3.02
C GLY A 93 13.14 -0.95 -4.15
N PHE A 94 12.04 -1.66 -3.88
CA PHE A 94 10.95 -1.91 -4.82
C PHE A 94 10.04 -0.68 -4.94
N ILE A 95 10.57 0.41 -5.49
CA ILE A 95 9.92 1.74 -5.42
C ILE A 95 8.56 1.81 -6.14
N ASP A 96 8.37 1.14 -7.29
CA ASP A 96 7.06 1.13 -8.00
C ASP A 96 5.99 0.41 -7.17
N ASP A 97 6.32 -0.75 -6.59
CA ASP A 97 5.42 -1.48 -5.68
C ASP A 97 5.15 -0.70 -4.39
N ALA A 98 6.18 -0.11 -3.78
CA ALA A 98 6.05 0.73 -2.58
C ALA A 98 5.07 1.88 -2.84
N ALA A 99 5.27 2.64 -3.93
CA ALA A 99 4.41 3.74 -4.32
C ALA A 99 2.97 3.28 -4.55
N HIS A 100 2.78 2.12 -5.19
CA HIS A 100 1.46 1.53 -5.40
C HIS A 100 0.76 1.23 -4.07
N TYR A 101 1.41 0.48 -3.17
CA TYR A 101 0.79 0.08 -1.91
C TYR A 101 0.62 1.23 -0.91
N TYR A 102 1.49 2.25 -0.95
CA TYR A 102 1.20 3.51 -0.24
C TYR A 102 -0.10 4.13 -0.75
N GLY A 103 -0.33 4.12 -2.06
CA GLY A 103 -1.59 4.57 -2.64
C GLY A 103 -2.80 3.73 -2.22
N VAL A 104 -2.66 2.40 -2.16
CA VAL A 104 -3.73 1.49 -1.67
C VAL A 104 -4.03 1.75 -0.19
N ALA A 105 -3.01 2.05 0.62
CA ALA A 105 -3.15 2.43 2.02
C ALA A 105 -3.66 3.87 2.24
N GLY A 106 -4.01 4.61 1.18
CA GLY A 106 -4.46 6.00 1.24
C GLY A 106 -3.36 7.03 1.49
N GLN A 107 -2.10 6.60 1.60
CA GLN A 107 -0.92 7.45 1.78
C GLN A 107 -0.46 8.09 0.46
N HIS A 108 -1.36 8.85 -0.16
CA HIS A 108 -1.12 9.47 -1.46
C HIS A 108 0.03 10.50 -1.44
N GLU A 109 0.27 11.13 -0.29
CA GLU A 109 1.40 12.05 -0.08
C GLU A 109 2.77 11.37 -0.19
N LYS A 110 2.87 10.10 0.19
CA LYS A 110 4.09 9.29 -0.02
C LYS A 110 4.14 8.68 -1.41
N SER A 111 3.00 8.21 -1.90
CA SER A 111 2.86 7.57 -3.21
C SER A 111 3.25 8.50 -4.37
N ALA A 112 2.78 9.75 -4.35
CA ALA A 112 2.97 10.71 -5.44
C ALA A 112 4.45 11.01 -5.76
N PRO A 113 5.29 11.45 -4.80
CA PRO A 113 6.69 11.75 -5.09
C PRO A 113 7.50 10.51 -5.47
N MET A 114 7.13 9.32 -4.98
CA MET A 114 7.78 8.08 -5.40
C MET A 114 7.49 7.78 -6.87
N PHE A 115 6.22 7.86 -7.30
CA PHE A 115 5.88 7.70 -8.71
C PHE A 115 6.49 8.78 -9.60
N GLU A 116 6.60 10.03 -9.12
CA GLU A 116 7.30 11.10 -9.82
C GLU A 116 8.78 10.75 -10.02
N LYS A 117 9.46 10.30 -8.96
CA LYS A 117 10.89 9.93 -8.97
C LYS A 117 11.22 8.82 -9.97
N ILE A 118 10.31 7.85 -10.16
CA ILE A 118 10.48 6.76 -11.13
C ILE A 118 9.78 7.04 -12.48
N GLU A 119 9.45 8.31 -12.75
CA GLU A 119 8.87 8.80 -14.02
C GLU A 119 7.55 8.14 -14.42
N ARG A 120 6.82 7.60 -13.45
CA ARG A 120 5.44 7.09 -13.63
C ARG A 120 4.45 8.24 -13.56
N PHE A 121 4.65 9.26 -14.40
CA PHE A 121 3.94 10.54 -14.31
C PHE A 121 2.41 10.42 -14.29
N GLY A 122 1.83 9.45 -15.01
CA GLY A 122 0.38 9.21 -14.97
C GLY A 122 -0.12 8.81 -13.58
N LYS A 123 0.59 7.90 -12.91
CA LYS A 123 0.27 7.47 -11.53
C LYS A 123 0.59 8.57 -10.53
N ALA A 124 1.70 9.29 -10.70
CA ALA A 124 2.07 10.43 -9.87
C ALA A 124 0.98 11.51 -9.89
N GLY A 125 0.47 11.86 -11.09
CA GLY A 125 -0.61 12.83 -11.24
C GLY A 125 -1.90 12.40 -10.55
N GLU A 126 -2.26 11.11 -10.60
CA GLU A 126 -3.41 10.58 -9.85
C GLU A 126 -3.23 10.70 -8.34
N ALA A 127 -2.04 10.38 -7.84
CA ALA A 127 -1.75 10.49 -6.41
C ALA A 127 -1.78 11.96 -5.94
N TYR A 128 -1.16 12.89 -6.69
CA TYR A 128 -1.23 14.33 -6.41
C TYR A 128 -2.65 14.89 -6.50
N TYR A 129 -3.47 14.40 -7.45
CA TYR A 129 -4.87 14.80 -7.54
C TYR A 129 -5.65 14.41 -6.29
N LYS A 130 -5.41 13.21 -5.75
CA LYS A 130 -6.08 12.72 -4.54
C LYS A 130 -5.66 13.49 -3.28
N THR A 131 -4.49 14.12 -3.26
CA THR A 131 -4.06 15.02 -2.17
C THR A 131 -4.45 16.47 -2.42
N SER A 132 -5.27 16.76 -3.45
CA SER A 132 -5.64 18.11 -3.88
C SER A 132 -4.47 19.02 -4.28
N ASN A 133 -3.28 18.45 -4.54
CA ASN A 133 -2.17 19.19 -5.13
C ASN A 133 -2.36 19.24 -6.66
N TYR A 134 -3.32 20.08 -7.07
CA TYR A 134 -3.79 20.14 -8.45
C TYR A 134 -2.71 20.69 -9.40
N GLU A 135 -1.82 21.56 -8.93
CA GLU A 135 -0.71 22.11 -9.69
C GLU A 135 0.30 21.01 -10.07
N LYS A 136 0.74 20.20 -9.10
CA LYS A 136 1.60 19.04 -9.37
C LYS A 136 0.87 17.99 -10.20
N ALA A 137 -0.40 17.74 -9.93
CA ALA A 137 -1.19 16.80 -10.73
C ALA A 137 -1.22 17.22 -12.21
N LEU A 138 -1.42 18.51 -12.48
CA LEU A 138 -1.38 19.08 -13.83
C LEU A 138 -0.01 18.88 -14.47
N GLU A 139 1.07 19.25 -13.79
CA GLU A 139 2.45 19.08 -14.27
C GLU A 139 2.70 17.63 -14.69
N MET A 140 2.37 16.68 -13.82
CA MET A 140 2.55 15.25 -14.08
C MET A 140 1.71 14.76 -15.26
N TYR A 141 0.44 15.14 -15.34
CA TYR A 141 -0.40 14.73 -16.47
C TYR A 141 0.08 15.33 -17.81
N MET A 142 0.56 16.57 -17.80
CA MET A 142 1.11 17.23 -18.99
C MET A 142 2.36 16.50 -19.51
N LYS A 143 3.25 16.03 -18.62
CA LYS A 143 4.41 15.20 -19.01
C LYS A 143 4.03 13.91 -19.74
N THR A 144 2.84 13.37 -19.52
CA THR A 144 2.38 12.16 -20.22
C THR A 144 1.79 12.40 -21.61
N GLY A 145 1.24 13.59 -21.88
CA GLY A 145 0.53 13.95 -23.12
C GLY A 145 -0.77 13.18 -23.41
N LYS A 146 -1.05 12.07 -22.72
CA LYS A 146 -2.15 11.13 -23.03
C LYS A 146 -3.43 11.36 -22.21
N ASN A 147 -3.38 12.22 -21.20
CA ASN A 147 -4.43 12.35 -20.19
C ASN A 147 -5.28 13.64 -20.33
N LYS A 148 -5.64 14.05 -21.55
CA LYS A 148 -6.41 15.29 -21.82
C LYS A 148 -7.64 15.45 -20.92
N ALA A 149 -8.40 14.37 -20.70
CA ALA A 149 -9.56 14.42 -19.81
C ALA A 149 -9.19 14.73 -18.35
N LYS A 150 -8.09 14.16 -17.83
CA LYS A 150 -7.63 14.45 -16.46
C LYS A 150 -7.07 15.87 -16.36
N ILE A 151 -6.34 16.33 -17.38
CA ILE A 151 -5.86 17.72 -17.48
C ILE A 151 -7.03 18.70 -17.40
N ALA A 152 -8.10 18.48 -18.16
CA ALA A 152 -9.29 19.32 -18.10
C ALA A 152 -10.00 19.27 -16.72
N GLN A 153 -10.06 18.11 -16.07
CA GLN A 153 -10.58 17.99 -14.70
C GLN A 153 -9.72 18.77 -13.69
N VAL A 154 -8.41 18.79 -13.88
CA VAL A 154 -7.50 19.57 -13.02
C VAL A 154 -7.69 21.06 -13.25
N TYR A 155 -7.82 21.51 -14.50
CA TYR A 155 -8.15 22.91 -14.80
C TYR A 155 -9.49 23.34 -14.17
N GLU A 156 -10.51 22.48 -14.17
CA GLU A 156 -11.75 22.76 -13.42
C GLU A 156 -11.47 22.96 -11.92
N LYS A 157 -10.62 22.13 -11.31
CA LYS A 157 -10.27 22.23 -9.88
C LYS A 157 -9.47 23.49 -9.55
N LEU A 158 -8.67 23.97 -10.49
CA LEU A 158 -7.92 25.23 -10.40
C LEU A 158 -8.77 26.47 -10.73
N GLY A 159 -10.04 26.32 -11.13
CA GLY A 159 -10.89 27.43 -11.57
C GLY A 159 -10.56 27.96 -12.97
N GLU A 160 -9.66 27.30 -13.70
CA GLU A 160 -9.21 27.64 -15.05
C GLU A 160 -10.23 27.15 -16.10
N TYR A 161 -11.48 27.59 -15.95
CA TYR A 161 -12.62 27.06 -16.71
C TYR A 161 -12.52 27.29 -18.22
N THR A 162 -11.82 28.34 -18.67
CA THR A 162 -11.57 28.58 -20.11
C THR A 162 -10.74 27.43 -20.71
N LYS A 163 -9.61 27.09 -20.08
CA LYS A 163 -8.73 26.00 -20.54
C LYS A 163 -9.42 24.64 -20.44
N ALA A 164 -10.17 24.41 -19.36
CA ALA A 164 -10.96 23.19 -19.22
C ALA A 164 -12.02 23.06 -20.34
N ALA A 165 -12.74 24.15 -20.65
CA ALA A 165 -13.76 24.17 -21.68
C ALA A 165 -13.18 23.85 -23.08
N GLU A 166 -12.05 24.45 -23.44
CA GLU A 166 -11.35 24.17 -24.71
C GLU A 166 -11.06 22.67 -24.86
N ILE A 167 -10.47 22.05 -23.85
CA ILE A 167 -10.16 20.62 -23.88
C ILE A 167 -11.44 19.77 -23.92
N TRP A 168 -12.49 20.14 -23.17
CA TRP A 168 -13.75 19.40 -23.23
C TRP A 168 -14.46 19.50 -24.58
N LYS A 169 -14.32 20.63 -25.27
CA LYS A 169 -14.79 20.81 -26.63
C LYS A 169 -14.02 19.91 -27.60
N GLU A 170 -12.68 19.89 -27.52
CA GLU A 170 -11.84 18.98 -28.32
C GLU A 170 -12.19 17.51 -28.11
N LEU A 171 -12.46 17.12 -26.86
CA LEU A 171 -12.82 15.74 -26.50
C LEU A 171 -14.29 15.38 -26.81
N GLY A 172 -15.06 16.29 -27.40
CA GLY A 172 -16.48 16.05 -27.73
C GLY A 172 -17.33 15.78 -26.49
N LYS A 173 -17.08 16.46 -25.36
CA LYS A 173 -17.82 16.32 -24.09
C LYS A 173 -18.70 17.56 -23.83
N PRO A 174 -19.83 17.74 -24.55
CA PRO A 174 -20.61 18.98 -24.54
C PRO A 174 -21.18 19.32 -23.16
N ARG A 175 -21.59 18.34 -22.35
CA ARG A 175 -22.10 18.58 -20.98
C ARG A 175 -21.03 19.20 -20.07
N LYS A 176 -19.78 18.73 -20.15
CA LYS A 176 -18.68 19.27 -19.35
C LYS A 176 -18.27 20.66 -19.85
N TYR A 177 -18.21 20.83 -21.17
CA TYR A 177 -18.00 22.14 -21.78
C TYR A 177 -19.02 23.18 -21.30
N GLN A 178 -20.32 22.87 -21.41
CA GLN A 178 -21.40 23.76 -20.96
C GLN A 178 -21.30 24.10 -19.47
N LYS A 179 -20.93 23.11 -18.64
CA LYS A 179 -20.69 23.34 -17.20
C LYS A 179 -19.57 24.36 -16.97
N CYS A 180 -18.44 24.24 -17.67
CA CYS A 180 -17.34 25.21 -17.58
C CYS A 180 -17.78 26.60 -18.05
N MET A 181 -18.53 26.70 -19.15
CA MET A 181 -19.05 27.98 -19.65
C MET A 181 -20.02 28.65 -18.67
N ALA A 182 -20.86 27.87 -17.99
CA ALA A 182 -21.76 28.39 -16.95
C ALA A 182 -20.97 28.99 -15.77
N GLN A 183 -19.91 28.31 -15.33
CA GLN A 183 -19.02 28.81 -14.26
C GLN A 183 -18.33 30.13 -14.66
N LEU A 184 -17.85 30.23 -15.91
CA LEU A 184 -17.26 31.48 -16.42
C LEU A 184 -18.24 32.65 -16.41
N ASN A 185 -19.49 32.40 -16.79
CA ASN A 185 -20.53 33.44 -16.78
C ASN A 185 -20.87 33.90 -15.37
N SER A 186 -20.93 32.97 -14.40
CA SER A 186 -21.20 33.33 -13.00
C SER A 186 -20.06 34.10 -12.33
N MET A 187 -18.83 34.01 -12.82
CA MET A 187 -17.66 34.75 -12.27
C MET A 187 -17.53 36.18 -12.83
N LYS A 188 -18.30 36.53 -13.85
CA LYS A 188 -18.30 37.86 -14.49
C LYS A 188 -19.40 38.79 -13.98
N LEU A 189 -20.31 38.27 -13.17
CA LEU A 189 -21.41 38.97 -12.50
C LEU A 189 -21.00 39.31 -11.07
#